data_AF-A0A938ELV7-F1
#
_entry.id   AF-A0A938ELV7-F1
#
_cell.length_a   1.000
_cell.length_b   1.000
_cell.length_c   1.000
_cell.angle_alpha   90.00
_cell.angle_beta   90.00
_cell.angle_gamma   90.00
#
_symmetry.space_group_name_H-M   'P 1'
#
loop_
_entity.id
_entity.type
_entity.pdbx_description
1 polymer ?
#
loop_
_entity_poly.entity_id
_entity_poly.type
_entity_poly.pdbx_seq_one_letter_code
_entity_poly.pdbx_strand_id
1 'polypeptide(L)'
;MWVMSRSSRPLLSRIRVPRDLDPSSRAGLMLAAVSVGLSYQPNLLTRKSIDQGIITGLSGLAAYTWGTSAHSALSALGSRVGGRRGQVAGDALVVLGSVAANRLLAWREHEPAWRSSARLGAGAMAAAAATGMASRVIEEIPSTPVRIAATTGGVAALGGGVYGLTRLMGQQIGASELEQFRASRDEGLGGVVRAIREIATGEPEDLNQDQDLTVDPLVATGIGLAVTGSLLSLAAVESRVTRLWGRGVASLFGGTPEDHATVARGLTAAATVVVGALALKFVDRELGNAGEGMEPAHATPPDIPEITGSPVSGRSWSDQSREGRRWLSMVLRPDTISAVMGEPAQQPIRVYASLQSATTKEGRAQVLLDEIDRTRALERPYVALWSPTGSGYVNYVACETFEYLTGGNCASLAIQYSVLPSSLSLADVKRGTDQTRMVFAGIAQRLAAMPPEKRPRVFLFGESLGSQVSEEMFEGMGVFGP
;
A
#
# COMPACT_ATOMS: atom_id res chain seq x y z
N MET A 1 -16.35 -28.61 -56.40
CA MET A 1 -17.73 -28.38 -55.91
C MET A 1 -17.80 -28.93 -54.49
N TRP A 2 -17.23 -28.25 -53.48
CA TRP A 2 -17.80 -27.15 -52.68
C TRP A 2 -19.16 -27.46 -52.01
N VAL A 3 -19.12 -27.35 -50.67
CA VAL A 3 -20.16 -27.04 -49.65
C VAL A 3 -20.99 -28.16 -49.00
N MET A 4 -20.78 -28.28 -47.68
CA MET A 4 -21.73 -28.14 -46.53
C MET A 4 -21.34 -29.15 -45.43
N SER A 5 -21.27 -28.88 -44.13
CA SER A 5 -21.45 -27.70 -43.29
C SER A 5 -20.99 -28.14 -41.89
N ARG A 6 -19.76 -27.82 -41.47
CA ARG A 6 -19.39 -27.87 -40.03
C ARG A 6 -19.77 -26.53 -39.43
N SER A 7 -20.90 -26.49 -38.74
CA SER A 7 -21.32 -25.35 -37.94
C SER A 7 -20.27 -25.09 -36.84
N SER A 8 -19.38 -24.13 -37.07
CA SER A 8 -18.56 -23.50 -36.05
C SER A 8 -19.48 -22.80 -35.07
N ARG A 9 -19.77 -23.47 -33.94
CA ARG A 9 -20.41 -22.79 -32.82
C ARG A 9 -19.48 -21.66 -32.36
N PRO A 10 -19.97 -20.41 -32.18
CA PRO A 10 -19.14 -19.30 -31.75
C PRO A 10 -18.50 -19.60 -30.40
N LEU A 11 -17.26 -19.15 -30.18
CA LEU A 11 -16.47 -19.32 -28.94
C LEU A 11 -17.26 -18.92 -27.66
N LEU A 12 -18.25 -18.03 -27.80
CA LEU A 12 -19.16 -17.60 -26.74
C LEU A 12 -20.06 -18.73 -26.18
N SER A 13 -20.31 -19.81 -26.93
CA SER A 13 -21.15 -20.92 -26.46
C SER A 13 -20.42 -21.86 -25.48
N ARG A 14 -19.12 -21.65 -25.22
CA ARG A 14 -18.34 -22.39 -24.22
C ARG A 14 -18.23 -21.68 -22.87
N ILE A 15 -18.70 -20.44 -22.78
CA ILE A 15 -18.85 -19.73 -21.51
C ILE A 15 -20.08 -20.34 -20.83
N ARG A 16 -19.87 -21.32 -19.95
CA ARG A 16 -20.92 -21.77 -19.04
C ARG A 16 -21.33 -20.56 -18.22
N VAL A 17 -22.58 -20.11 -18.42
CA VAL A 17 -23.28 -19.14 -17.57
C VAL A 17 -22.96 -19.44 -16.10
N PRO A 18 -22.65 -18.43 -15.27
CA PRO A 18 -22.36 -18.67 -13.86
C PRO A 18 -23.50 -19.48 -13.24
N ARG A 19 -23.16 -20.56 -12.54
CA ARG A 19 -24.11 -21.20 -11.63
C ARG A 19 -24.59 -20.14 -10.66
N ASP A 20 -25.86 -20.19 -10.32
CA ASP A 20 -26.44 -19.30 -9.32
C ASP A 20 -25.55 -19.27 -8.06
N LEU A 21 -25.34 -18.05 -7.56
CA LEU A 21 -24.43 -17.81 -6.45
C LEU A 21 -25.22 -17.80 -5.15
N ASP A 22 -24.68 -18.47 -4.12
CA ASP A 22 -25.31 -18.44 -2.81
C ASP A 22 -25.35 -17.00 -2.25
N PRO A 23 -26.28 -16.69 -1.33
CA PRO A 23 -26.46 -15.34 -0.81
C PRO A 23 -25.18 -14.71 -0.24
N SER A 24 -24.29 -15.48 0.39
CA SER A 24 -23.04 -14.93 0.93
C SER A 24 -22.02 -14.62 -0.15
N SER A 25 -21.91 -15.46 -1.18
CA SER A 25 -21.06 -15.18 -2.35
C SER A 25 -21.51 -13.90 -3.08
N ARG A 26 -22.82 -13.67 -3.21
CA ARG A 26 -23.36 -12.42 -3.79
C ARG A 26 -23.10 -11.19 -2.93
N ALA A 27 -23.25 -11.31 -1.61
CA ALA A 27 -22.91 -10.23 -0.68
C ALA A 27 -21.42 -9.84 -0.79
N GLY A 28 -20.52 -10.84 -0.84
CA GLY A 28 -19.10 -10.63 -1.07
C GLY A 28 -18.81 -9.92 -2.40
N LEU A 29 -19.44 -10.32 -3.51
CA LEU A 29 -19.26 -9.64 -4.80
C LEU A 29 -19.71 -8.17 -4.78
N MET A 30 -20.83 -7.87 -4.13
CA MET A 30 -21.31 -6.51 -3.97
C MET A 30 -20.33 -5.66 -3.14
N LEU A 31 -19.81 -6.22 -2.04
CA LEU A 31 -18.82 -5.53 -1.21
C LEU A 31 -17.50 -5.31 -1.96
N ALA A 32 -17.07 -6.29 -2.76
CA ALA A 32 -15.92 -6.17 -3.64
C ALA A 32 -16.09 -5.06 -4.66
N ALA A 33 -17.28 -4.91 -5.26
CA ALA A 33 -17.58 -3.84 -6.19
C ALA A 33 -17.43 -2.45 -5.56
N VAL A 34 -17.94 -2.27 -4.34
CA VAL A 34 -17.77 -1.03 -3.57
C VAL A 34 -16.28 -0.75 -3.33
N SER A 35 -15.52 -1.75 -2.88
CA SER A 35 -14.08 -1.62 -2.62
C SER A 35 -13.29 -1.27 -3.89
N VAL A 36 -13.64 -1.89 -5.02
CA VAL A 36 -13.09 -1.56 -6.34
C VAL A 36 -13.36 -0.10 -6.68
N GLY A 37 -14.60 0.39 -6.53
CA GLY A 37 -14.92 1.81 -6.76
C GLY A 37 -14.13 2.77 -5.87
N LEU A 38 -13.95 2.41 -4.59
CA LEU A 38 -13.14 3.19 -3.64
C LEU A 38 -11.64 3.19 -3.97
N SER A 39 -11.12 2.13 -4.58
CA SER A 39 -9.69 2.02 -4.91
C SER A 39 -9.21 3.07 -5.92
N TYR A 40 -10.13 3.71 -6.65
CA TYR A 40 -9.87 4.79 -7.61
C TYR A 40 -9.93 6.19 -6.99
N GLN A 41 -10.00 6.31 -5.66
CA GLN A 41 -9.87 7.61 -5.00
C GLN A 41 -8.57 8.31 -5.45
N PRO A 42 -8.63 9.60 -5.81
CA PRO A 42 -7.45 10.37 -6.16
C PRO A 42 -6.41 10.33 -5.04
N ASN A 43 -5.13 10.24 -5.41
CA ASN A 43 -4.02 10.28 -4.48
C ASN A 43 -3.01 11.35 -4.92
N LEU A 44 -2.17 11.81 -4.00
CA LEU A 44 -1.18 12.87 -4.25
C LEU A 44 -0.06 12.45 -5.22
N LEU A 45 0.09 11.14 -5.47
CA LEU A 45 1.05 10.59 -6.43
C LEU A 45 0.31 9.94 -7.59
N THR A 46 0.76 10.21 -8.81
CA THR A 46 0.33 9.48 -10.00
C THR A 46 0.71 8.01 -9.86
N ARG A 47 -0.20 7.11 -10.26
CA ARG A 47 0.01 5.66 -10.20
C ARG A 47 -0.01 5.12 -11.61
N LYS A 48 0.91 4.21 -11.93
CA LYS A 48 0.85 3.49 -13.21
C LYS A 48 -0.42 2.64 -13.26
N SER A 49 -0.94 2.41 -14.46
CA SER A 49 -2.13 1.58 -14.67
C SER A 49 -1.99 0.16 -14.09
N ILE A 50 -0.76 -0.39 -14.13
CA ILE A 50 -0.44 -1.69 -13.52
C ILE A 50 -0.59 -1.65 -12.00
N ASP A 51 -0.03 -0.63 -11.35
CA ASP A 51 -0.10 -0.47 -9.88
C ASP A 51 -1.53 -0.28 -9.42
N GLN A 52 -2.31 0.53 -10.15
CA GLN A 52 -3.73 0.71 -9.89
C GLN A 52 -4.50 -0.60 -10.07
N GLY A 53 -4.18 -1.40 -11.10
CA GLY A 53 -4.76 -2.71 -11.32
C GLY A 53 -4.50 -3.68 -10.16
N ILE A 54 -3.27 -3.71 -9.64
CA ILE A 54 -2.90 -4.52 -8.46
C ILE A 54 -3.68 -4.08 -7.23
N ILE A 55 -3.71 -2.77 -6.92
CA ILE A 55 -4.45 -2.23 -5.76
C ILE A 55 -5.93 -2.55 -5.87
N THR A 56 -6.52 -2.36 -7.05
CA THR A 56 -7.94 -2.65 -7.32
C THR A 56 -8.24 -4.14 -7.11
N GLY A 57 -7.38 -5.02 -7.63
CA GLY A 57 -7.51 -6.47 -7.49
C GLY A 57 -7.41 -6.94 -6.03
N LEU A 58 -6.40 -6.45 -5.29
CA LEU A 58 -6.20 -6.78 -3.88
C LEU A 58 -7.35 -6.25 -3.01
N SER A 59 -7.79 -5.02 -3.25
CA SER A 59 -8.90 -4.38 -2.53
C SER A 59 -10.22 -5.12 -2.78
N GLY A 60 -10.48 -5.50 -4.03
CA GLY A 60 -11.65 -6.29 -4.42
C GLY A 60 -11.64 -7.68 -3.79
N LEU A 61 -10.50 -8.39 -3.84
CA LEU A 61 -10.35 -9.71 -3.23
C LEU A 61 -10.54 -9.67 -1.71
N ALA A 62 -9.88 -8.74 -1.01
CA ALA A 62 -10.00 -8.63 0.44
C ALA A 62 -11.46 -8.36 0.86
N ALA A 63 -12.14 -7.45 0.16
CA ALA A 63 -13.54 -7.13 0.38
C ALA A 63 -14.47 -8.30 0.05
N TYR A 64 -14.19 -9.04 -1.03
CA TYR A 64 -14.92 -10.25 -1.37
C TYR A 64 -14.84 -11.29 -0.25
N THR A 65 -13.62 -11.68 0.15
CA THR A 65 -13.39 -12.70 1.18
C THR A 65 -13.98 -12.28 2.54
N TRP A 66 -13.85 -11.02 2.90
CA TRP A 66 -14.48 -10.49 4.11
C TRP A 66 -16.00 -10.57 4.04
N GLY A 67 -16.59 -10.07 2.95
CA GLY A 67 -18.04 -10.04 2.76
C GLY A 67 -18.66 -11.44 2.75
N THR A 68 -18.05 -12.40 2.04
CA THR A 68 -18.53 -13.78 2.00
C THR A 68 -18.47 -14.45 3.38
N SER A 69 -17.32 -14.31 4.08
CA SER A 69 -17.08 -14.96 5.37
C SER A 69 -17.94 -14.36 6.48
N ALA A 70 -17.94 -13.02 6.60
CA ALA A 70 -18.71 -12.31 7.61
C ALA A 70 -20.21 -12.52 7.42
N HIS A 71 -20.74 -12.36 6.20
CA HIS A 71 -22.16 -12.61 5.94
C HIS A 71 -22.56 -14.07 6.15
N SER A 72 -21.69 -15.04 5.81
CA SER A 72 -21.95 -16.46 6.09
C SER A 72 -22.06 -16.73 7.59
N ALA A 73 -21.21 -16.12 8.41
CA ALA A 73 -21.28 -16.24 9.86
C ALA A 73 -22.56 -15.60 10.43
N LEU A 74 -22.90 -14.40 9.98
CA LEU A 74 -24.14 -13.71 10.35
C LEU A 74 -25.38 -14.52 9.97
N SER A 75 -25.40 -15.08 8.75
CA SER A 75 -26.51 -15.88 8.26
C SER A 75 -26.67 -17.19 9.04
N ALA A 76 -25.57 -17.82 9.45
CA ALA A 76 -25.60 -19.03 10.27
C ALA A 76 -26.09 -18.76 11.71
N LEU A 77 -25.75 -17.61 12.29
CA LEU A 77 -26.26 -17.18 13.59
C LEU A 77 -27.76 -16.85 13.50
N GLY A 78 -28.16 -16.06 12.50
CA GLY A 78 -29.55 -15.68 12.29
C GLY A 78 -30.47 -16.87 12.04
N SER A 79 -29.99 -17.89 11.30
CA SER A 79 -30.78 -19.10 11.04
C SER A 79 -31.10 -19.88 12.31
N ARG A 80 -30.21 -19.86 13.32
CA ARG A 80 -30.41 -20.55 14.60
C ARG A 80 -31.43 -19.86 15.51
N VAL A 81 -31.55 -18.54 15.40
CA VAL A 81 -32.43 -17.74 16.27
C VAL A 81 -33.86 -17.66 15.71
N GLY A 82 -34.02 -17.64 14.38
CA GLY A 82 -35.34 -17.46 13.78
C GLY A 82 -35.44 -17.81 12.30
N GLY A 83 -34.61 -18.73 11.82
CA GLY A 83 -34.55 -19.09 10.40
C GLY A 83 -34.34 -17.85 9.52
N ARG A 84 -35.11 -17.73 8.45
CA ARG A 84 -35.01 -16.61 7.49
C ARG A 84 -35.33 -15.24 8.11
N ARG A 85 -36.30 -15.17 9.03
CA ARG A 85 -36.63 -13.91 9.74
C ARG A 85 -35.51 -13.49 10.69
N GLY A 86 -34.92 -14.47 11.40
CA GLY A 86 -33.77 -14.26 12.28
C GLY A 86 -32.53 -13.80 11.51
N GLN A 87 -32.33 -14.30 10.29
CA GLN A 87 -31.30 -13.81 9.38
C GLN A 87 -31.51 -12.32 9.05
N VAL A 88 -32.68 -11.94 8.54
CA VAL A 88 -32.96 -10.54 8.12
C VAL A 88 -32.86 -9.57 9.29
N ALA A 89 -33.44 -9.93 10.43
CA ALA A 89 -33.32 -9.14 11.66
C ALA A 89 -31.87 -9.05 12.14
N GLY A 90 -31.10 -10.13 12.03
CA GLY A 90 -29.68 -10.17 12.39
C GLY A 90 -28.83 -9.17 11.60
N ASP A 91 -28.98 -9.14 10.27
CA ASP A 91 -28.23 -8.19 9.44
C ASP A 91 -28.59 -6.74 9.78
N ALA A 92 -29.89 -6.44 9.95
CA ALA A 92 -30.35 -5.09 10.31
C ALA A 92 -29.81 -4.65 11.68
N LEU A 93 -29.81 -5.55 12.68
CA LEU A 93 -29.25 -5.29 14.00
C LEU A 93 -27.74 -5.05 13.95
N VAL A 94 -27.00 -5.77 13.12
CA VAL A 94 -25.56 -5.55 12.94
C VAL A 94 -25.29 -4.19 12.33
N VAL A 95 -26.04 -3.78 11.30
CA VAL A 95 -25.89 -2.44 10.71
C VAL A 95 -26.13 -1.35 11.75
N LEU A 96 -27.25 -1.44 12.49
CA LEU A 96 -27.59 -0.45 13.52
C LEU A 96 -26.57 -0.43 14.67
N GLY A 97 -26.18 -1.61 15.15
CA GLY A 97 -25.17 -1.77 16.21
C GLY A 97 -23.82 -1.20 15.79
N SER A 98 -23.41 -1.41 14.54
CA SER A 98 -22.17 -0.85 13.99
C SER A 98 -22.22 0.66 13.82
N VAL A 99 -23.37 1.23 13.44
CA VAL A 99 -23.55 2.69 13.40
C VAL A 99 -23.45 3.28 14.80
N ALA A 100 -24.11 2.66 15.79
CA ALA A 100 -24.02 3.05 17.19
C ALA A 100 -22.58 2.94 17.72
N ALA A 101 -21.89 1.83 17.43
CA ALA A 101 -20.49 1.63 17.82
C ALA A 101 -19.57 2.69 17.23
N ASN A 102 -19.71 3.02 15.93
CA ASN A 102 -18.91 4.09 15.30
C ASN A 102 -19.19 5.47 15.89
N ARG A 103 -20.43 5.74 16.32
CA ARG A 103 -20.80 7.00 17.02
C ARG A 103 -20.23 7.06 18.43
N LEU A 104 -20.35 5.98 19.21
CA LEU A 104 -19.82 5.89 20.58
C LEU A 104 -18.30 5.89 20.63
N LEU A 105 -17.68 5.27 19.63
CA LEU A 105 -16.24 5.21 19.46
C LEU A 105 -15.72 6.33 18.57
N ALA A 106 -16.42 7.46 18.40
CA ALA A 106 -15.96 8.58 17.58
C ALA A 106 -14.48 8.92 17.88
N TRP A 107 -13.77 9.31 16.81
CA TRP A 107 -12.33 9.59 16.85
C TRP A 107 -11.98 10.60 17.94
N ARG A 108 -10.84 10.37 18.59
CA ARG A 108 -10.26 11.27 19.58
C ARG A 108 -8.75 11.30 19.38
N GLU A 109 -8.16 12.45 19.65
CA GLU A 109 -6.72 12.61 19.67
C GLU A 109 -6.09 11.70 20.76
N HIS A 110 -4.95 11.10 20.46
CA HIS A 110 -4.23 10.15 21.33
C HIS A 110 -5.03 8.93 21.82
N GLU A 111 -6.02 8.48 21.05
CA GLU A 111 -6.80 7.31 21.46
C GLU A 111 -6.02 5.98 21.31
N PRO A 112 -6.25 5.01 22.20
CA PRO A 112 -5.59 3.71 22.09
C PRO A 112 -6.03 2.96 20.82
N ALA A 113 -5.10 2.23 20.21
CA ALA A 113 -5.28 1.55 18.92
C ALA A 113 -6.55 0.69 18.84
N TRP A 114 -6.96 0.04 19.94
CA TRP A 114 -8.15 -0.82 19.96
C TRP A 114 -9.43 -0.08 19.57
N ARG A 115 -9.55 1.23 19.85
CA ARG A 115 -10.74 2.03 19.46
C ARG A 115 -10.85 2.18 17.96
N SER A 116 -9.72 2.46 17.31
CA SER A 116 -9.65 2.54 15.84
C SER A 116 -9.94 1.19 15.20
N SER A 117 -9.40 0.09 15.75
CA SER A 117 -9.68 -1.27 15.30
C SER A 117 -11.15 -1.66 15.49
N ALA A 118 -11.76 -1.26 16.60
CA ALA A 118 -13.17 -1.53 16.88
C ALA A 118 -14.10 -0.76 15.93
N ARG A 119 -13.80 0.50 15.61
CA ARG A 119 -14.52 1.26 14.57
C ARG A 119 -14.39 0.61 13.20
N LEU A 120 -13.16 0.25 12.81
CA LEU A 120 -12.90 -0.42 11.53
C LEU A 120 -13.68 -1.73 11.43
N GLY A 121 -13.62 -2.57 12.48
CA GLY A 121 -14.37 -3.82 12.56
C GLY A 121 -15.89 -3.60 12.49
N ALA A 122 -16.41 -2.60 13.21
CA ALA A 122 -17.82 -2.25 13.15
C ALA A 122 -18.24 -1.81 11.74
N GLY A 123 -17.46 -0.94 11.09
CA GLY A 123 -17.71 -0.51 9.71
C GLY A 123 -17.68 -1.68 8.72
N ALA A 124 -16.67 -2.55 8.84
CA ALA A 124 -16.54 -3.73 8.00
C ALA A 124 -17.70 -4.72 8.17
N MET A 125 -18.19 -4.92 9.40
CA MET A 125 -19.37 -5.74 9.69
C MET A 125 -20.66 -5.11 9.16
N ALA A 126 -20.81 -3.78 9.26
CA ALA A 126 -21.97 -3.08 8.69
C ALA A 126 -22.03 -3.26 7.18
N ALA A 127 -20.90 -3.14 6.49
CA ALA A 127 -20.82 -3.29 5.04
C ALA A 127 -21.16 -4.71 4.58
N ALA A 128 -20.67 -5.73 5.30
CA ALA A 128 -21.03 -7.14 5.05
C ALA A 128 -22.52 -7.42 5.30
N ALA A 129 -23.10 -6.88 6.38
CA ALA A 129 -24.53 -7.03 6.67
C ALA A 129 -25.41 -6.29 5.64
N ALA A 130 -25.04 -5.08 5.23
CA ALA A 130 -25.79 -4.29 4.25
C ALA A 130 -25.83 -4.97 2.86
N THR A 131 -24.68 -5.45 2.38
CA THR A 131 -24.60 -6.23 1.13
C THR A 131 -25.29 -7.59 1.26
N GLY A 132 -25.30 -8.18 2.45
CA GLY A 132 -26.10 -9.35 2.82
C GLY A 132 -27.61 -9.16 2.61
N MET A 133 -28.15 -8.05 3.12
CA MET A 133 -29.56 -7.70 2.93
C MET A 133 -29.92 -7.56 1.44
N ALA A 134 -29.10 -6.84 0.66
CA ALA A 134 -29.31 -6.70 -0.79
C ALA A 134 -29.28 -8.05 -1.51
N SER A 135 -28.33 -8.91 -1.14
CA SER A 135 -28.24 -10.27 -1.66
C SER A 135 -29.50 -11.10 -1.38
N ARG A 136 -30.10 -10.98 -0.18
CA ARG A 136 -31.32 -11.70 0.17
C ARG A 136 -32.55 -11.21 -0.59
N VAL A 137 -32.64 -9.92 -0.89
CA VAL A 137 -33.69 -9.40 -1.79
C VAL A 137 -33.57 -10.05 -3.17
N ILE A 138 -32.35 -10.18 -3.69
CA ILE A 138 -32.11 -10.85 -4.98
C ILE A 138 -32.41 -12.35 -4.91
N GLU A 139 -32.25 -12.99 -3.74
CA GLU A 139 -32.58 -14.41 -3.54
C GLU A 139 -34.09 -14.69 -3.65
N GLU A 140 -34.94 -13.68 -3.49
CA GLU A 140 -36.40 -13.82 -3.64
C GLU A 140 -36.85 -13.92 -5.10
N ILE A 141 -35.98 -13.59 -6.05
CA ILE A 141 -36.26 -13.68 -7.47
C ILE A 141 -36.31 -15.16 -7.86
N PRO A 142 -37.45 -15.72 -8.31
CA PRO A 142 -37.56 -17.16 -8.57
C PRO A 142 -36.72 -17.62 -9.76
N SER A 143 -36.70 -16.81 -10.82
CA SER A 143 -36.02 -17.14 -12.08
C SER A 143 -34.51 -16.92 -11.98
N THR A 144 -33.76 -18.01 -12.10
CA THR A 144 -32.28 -18.00 -12.10
C THR A 144 -31.67 -17.01 -13.10
N PRO A 145 -32.14 -16.89 -14.36
CA PRO A 145 -31.59 -15.91 -15.30
C PRO A 145 -31.74 -14.47 -14.81
N VAL A 146 -32.88 -14.13 -14.21
CA VAL A 146 -33.15 -12.78 -13.68
C VAL A 146 -32.35 -12.53 -12.41
N ARG A 147 -32.16 -13.55 -11.57
CA ARG A 147 -31.31 -13.46 -10.38
C ARG A 147 -29.85 -13.17 -10.72
N ILE A 148 -29.32 -13.83 -11.76
CA ILE A 148 -27.99 -13.56 -12.31
C ILE A 148 -27.92 -12.13 -12.86
N ALA A 149 -28.92 -11.70 -13.63
CA ALA A 149 -28.98 -10.34 -14.18
C ALA A 149 -29.04 -9.28 -13.06
N ALA A 150 -29.87 -9.48 -12.04
CA ALA A 150 -30.00 -8.59 -10.89
C ALA A 150 -28.69 -8.50 -10.08
N THR A 151 -28.01 -9.63 -9.87
CA THR A 151 -26.70 -9.66 -9.22
C THR A 151 -25.66 -8.87 -10.02
N THR A 152 -25.59 -9.13 -11.32
CA THR A 152 -24.65 -8.47 -12.22
C THR A 152 -24.91 -6.96 -12.29
N GLY A 153 -26.17 -6.56 -12.44
CA GLY A 153 -26.57 -5.16 -12.44
C GLY A 153 -26.31 -4.46 -11.11
N GLY A 154 -26.56 -5.12 -9.98
CA GLY A 154 -26.28 -4.59 -8.65
C GLY A 154 -24.78 -4.37 -8.40
N VAL A 155 -23.95 -5.35 -8.79
CA VAL A 155 -22.48 -5.23 -8.74
C VAL A 155 -21.99 -4.06 -9.59
N ALA A 156 -22.48 -3.96 -10.84
CA ALA A 156 -22.11 -2.86 -11.74
C ALA A 156 -22.55 -1.49 -11.20
N ALA A 157 -23.76 -1.38 -10.67
CA ALA A 157 -24.29 -0.13 -10.10
C ALA A 157 -23.50 0.30 -8.85
N LEU A 158 -23.16 -0.62 -7.96
CA LEU A 158 -22.37 -0.31 -6.77
C LEU A 158 -20.94 0.12 -7.13
N GLY A 159 -20.25 -0.63 -7.99
CA GLY A 159 -18.89 -0.30 -8.40
C GLY A 159 -18.82 1.02 -9.17
N GLY A 160 -19.67 1.16 -10.19
CA GLY A 160 -19.73 2.38 -11.02
C GLY A 160 -20.21 3.60 -10.25
N GLY A 161 -21.22 3.44 -9.39
CA GLY A 161 -21.74 4.53 -8.56
C GLY A 161 -20.72 5.04 -7.55
N VAL A 162 -20.02 4.14 -6.86
CA VAL A 162 -18.96 4.52 -5.91
C VAL A 162 -17.77 5.14 -6.62
N TYR A 163 -17.35 4.60 -7.78
CA TYR A 163 -16.34 5.22 -8.63
C TYR A 163 -16.74 6.64 -9.07
N GLY A 164 -17.99 6.83 -9.49
CA GLY A 164 -18.51 8.15 -9.84
C GLY A 164 -18.46 9.12 -8.65
N LEU A 165 -18.84 8.66 -7.46
CA LEU A 165 -18.78 9.46 -6.23
C LEU A 165 -17.36 9.83 -5.83
N THR A 166 -16.39 8.91 -5.92
CA THR A 166 -14.99 9.21 -5.58
C THR A 166 -14.38 10.24 -6.52
N ARG A 167 -14.82 10.27 -7.79
CA ARG A 167 -14.46 11.33 -8.75
C ARG A 167 -15.16 12.65 -8.48
N LEU A 168 -16.45 12.62 -8.15
CA LEU A 168 -17.23 13.82 -7.81
C LEU A 168 -16.70 14.53 -6.55
N MET A 169 -16.36 13.77 -5.51
CA MET A 169 -15.81 14.31 -4.27
C MET A 169 -14.34 14.71 -4.40
N GLY A 170 -13.64 14.27 -5.45
CA GLY A 170 -12.24 14.59 -5.76
C GLY A 170 -12.01 15.90 -6.54
N GLN A 171 -13.06 16.69 -6.83
CA GLN A 171 -12.99 17.93 -7.64
C GLN A 171 -12.31 17.78 -9.02
N GLN A 172 -12.83 16.94 -9.91
CA GLN A 172 -12.56 17.02 -11.36
C GLN A 172 -13.78 16.55 -12.16
N ILE A 173 -14.70 17.46 -12.48
CA ILE A 173 -15.49 17.36 -13.72
C ILE A 173 -15.36 18.72 -14.39
N GLY A 174 -14.40 18.82 -15.31
CA GLY A 174 -14.24 19.99 -16.16
C GLY A 174 -15.21 19.93 -17.35
N ALA A 175 -15.73 21.07 -17.81
CA ALA A 175 -16.62 21.15 -18.97
C ALA A 175 -16.04 20.51 -20.25
N SER A 176 -14.71 20.39 -20.34
CA SER A 176 -13.96 19.75 -21.43
C SER A 176 -14.12 18.22 -21.50
N GLU A 177 -14.30 17.54 -20.37
CA GLU A 177 -14.47 16.08 -20.32
C GLU A 177 -15.84 15.64 -20.83
N LEU A 178 -16.86 16.51 -20.70
CA LEU A 178 -18.20 16.27 -21.25
C LEU A 178 -18.24 16.34 -22.79
N GLU A 179 -17.33 17.10 -23.39
CA GLU A 179 -17.12 17.15 -24.84
C GLU A 179 -16.33 15.94 -25.34
N GLN A 180 -15.30 15.50 -24.61
CA GLN A 180 -14.58 14.25 -24.91
C GLN A 180 -15.45 13.01 -24.76
N PHE A 181 -16.40 12.98 -23.81
CA PHE A 181 -17.41 11.91 -23.71
C PHE A 181 -18.31 11.81 -24.96
N ARG A 182 -18.56 12.94 -25.64
CA ARG A 182 -19.27 12.94 -26.93
C ARG A 182 -18.39 12.43 -28.07
N ALA A 183 -17.07 12.65 -28.00
CA ALA A 183 -16.09 12.22 -28.99
C ALA A 183 -15.67 10.73 -28.85
N SER A 184 -15.52 10.20 -27.64
CA SER A 184 -15.12 8.79 -27.39
C SER A 184 -16.19 7.77 -27.77
N ARG A 185 -17.43 8.23 -28.02
CA ARG A 185 -18.50 7.43 -28.61
C ARG A 185 -18.11 6.86 -29.99
N ASP A 186 -17.13 7.46 -30.68
CA ASP A 186 -16.70 7.07 -32.03
C ASP A 186 -15.56 6.03 -32.07
N GLU A 187 -14.85 5.75 -30.96
CA GLU A 187 -13.69 4.80 -30.97
C GLU A 187 -14.01 3.33 -30.62
N GLY A 188 -15.19 3.06 -30.06
CA GLY A 188 -15.76 1.71 -29.94
C GLY A 188 -14.89 0.66 -29.21
N LEU A 189 -15.15 -0.63 -29.51
CA LEU A 189 -14.55 -1.82 -28.85
C LEU A 189 -13.02 -1.98 -29.04
N GLY A 190 -12.39 -1.17 -29.89
CA GLY A 190 -10.97 -1.26 -30.25
C GLY A 190 -10.02 -0.85 -29.13
N GLY A 191 -10.37 0.19 -28.36
CA GLY A 191 -9.56 0.66 -27.22
C GLY A 191 -9.48 -0.37 -26.08
N VAL A 192 -10.58 -1.09 -25.83
CA VAL A 192 -10.66 -2.13 -24.79
C VAL A 192 -9.75 -3.32 -25.11
N VAL A 193 -9.68 -3.74 -26.38
CA VAL A 193 -8.84 -4.87 -26.80
C VAL A 193 -7.35 -4.50 -26.72
N ARG A 194 -7.00 -3.24 -26.99
CA ARG A 194 -5.62 -2.73 -26.91
C ARG A 194 -5.12 -2.71 -25.46
N ALA A 195 -5.90 -2.16 -24.54
CA ALA A 195 -5.57 -2.12 -23.11
C ALA A 195 -5.43 -3.52 -22.49
N ILE A 196 -6.29 -4.48 -22.88
CA ILE A 196 -6.19 -5.89 -22.42
C ILE A 196 -4.92 -6.55 -22.96
N ARG A 197 -4.52 -6.22 -24.19
CA ARG A 197 -3.30 -6.77 -24.81
C ARG A 197 -2.05 -6.23 -24.13
N GLU A 198 -1.99 -4.94 -23.82
CA GLU A 198 -0.88 -4.30 -23.09
C GLU A 198 -0.66 -4.93 -21.71
N ILE A 199 -1.75 -5.18 -20.97
CA ILE A 199 -1.70 -5.87 -19.67
C ILE A 199 -1.17 -7.32 -19.82
N ALA A 200 -1.49 -7.98 -20.93
CA ALA A 200 -1.11 -9.38 -21.16
C ALA A 200 0.32 -9.55 -21.68
N THR A 201 0.88 -8.55 -22.38
CA THR A 201 2.20 -8.67 -23.04
C THR A 201 3.33 -7.94 -22.33
N GLY A 202 3.05 -7.00 -21.43
CA GLY A 202 4.06 -6.38 -20.57
C GLY A 202 5.08 -5.47 -21.27
N GLU A 203 4.88 -5.11 -22.55
CA GLU A 203 5.73 -4.16 -23.25
C GLU A 203 5.06 -2.77 -23.31
N PRO A 204 5.71 -1.71 -22.81
CA PRO A 204 5.22 -0.34 -22.89
C PRO A 204 5.79 0.34 -24.13
N GLU A 205 4.95 0.80 -25.06
CA GLU A 205 5.41 1.60 -26.21
C GLU A 205 5.14 3.10 -26.08
N ASP A 206 4.71 3.61 -24.92
CA ASP A 206 4.53 5.07 -24.80
C ASP A 206 4.90 5.64 -23.42
N LEU A 207 5.96 6.47 -23.44
CA LEU A 207 6.47 7.24 -22.31
C LEU A 207 5.64 8.51 -22.04
N ASN A 208 4.55 8.73 -22.78
CA ASN A 208 3.71 9.93 -22.68
C ASN A 208 2.50 9.81 -21.73
N GLN A 209 2.40 8.74 -20.91
CA GLN A 209 1.30 8.59 -19.94
C GLN A 209 1.25 9.67 -18.84
N ASP A 210 2.21 10.59 -18.79
CA ASP A 210 2.26 11.70 -17.81
C ASP A 210 1.47 12.96 -18.23
N GLN A 211 0.86 13.03 -19.42
CA GLN A 211 0.23 14.27 -19.90
C GLN A 211 -1.30 14.35 -19.94
N ASP A 212 -2.06 13.27 -19.78
CA ASP A 212 -3.53 13.35 -19.71
C ASP A 212 -4.08 12.64 -18.48
N LEU A 213 -4.30 13.44 -17.42
CA LEU A 213 -4.91 13.04 -16.15
C LEU A 213 -6.44 12.86 -16.25
N THR A 214 -6.96 12.26 -17.32
CA THR A 214 -8.38 11.92 -17.42
C THR A 214 -8.53 10.45 -17.81
N VAL A 215 -9.24 9.69 -16.98
CA VAL A 215 -9.43 8.26 -17.21
C VAL A 215 -10.61 8.09 -18.17
N ASP A 216 -10.35 7.55 -19.35
CA ASP A 216 -11.37 7.24 -20.34
C ASP A 216 -12.47 6.35 -19.73
N PRO A 217 -13.75 6.76 -19.72
CA PRO A 217 -14.86 5.99 -19.17
C PRO A 217 -15.06 4.60 -19.78
N LEU A 218 -14.74 4.41 -21.06
CA LEU A 218 -14.80 3.10 -21.75
C LEU A 218 -13.63 2.21 -21.34
N VAL A 219 -12.44 2.78 -21.12
CA VAL A 219 -11.29 2.05 -20.55
C VAL A 219 -11.57 1.68 -19.09
N ALA A 220 -12.10 2.60 -18.28
CA ALA A 220 -12.55 2.32 -16.92
C ALA A 220 -13.63 1.23 -16.87
N THR A 221 -14.59 1.27 -17.80
CA THR A 221 -15.62 0.24 -17.94
C THR A 221 -15.00 -1.09 -18.38
N GLY A 222 -14.04 -1.09 -19.30
CA GLY A 222 -13.30 -2.27 -19.74
C GLY A 222 -12.50 -2.91 -18.61
N ILE A 223 -11.79 -2.11 -17.82
CA ILE A 223 -11.10 -2.55 -16.61
C ILE A 223 -12.11 -3.06 -15.58
N GLY A 224 -13.22 -2.34 -15.36
CA GLY A 224 -14.28 -2.76 -14.45
C GLY A 224 -14.90 -4.11 -14.84
N LEU A 225 -15.11 -4.36 -16.13
CA LEU A 225 -15.58 -5.64 -16.66
C LEU A 225 -14.52 -6.74 -16.53
N ALA A 226 -13.25 -6.42 -16.77
CA ALA A 226 -12.14 -7.37 -16.60
C ALA A 226 -11.93 -7.76 -15.13
N VAL A 227 -11.98 -6.78 -14.22
CA VAL A 227 -11.94 -6.98 -12.76
C VAL A 227 -13.15 -7.78 -12.32
N THR A 228 -14.37 -7.43 -12.77
CA THR A 228 -15.60 -8.18 -12.46
C THR A 228 -15.50 -9.61 -12.96
N GLY A 229 -15.04 -9.83 -14.20
CA GLY A 229 -14.82 -11.16 -14.76
C GLY A 229 -13.76 -11.96 -14.01
N SER A 230 -12.70 -11.31 -13.55
CA SER A 230 -11.64 -11.92 -12.74
C SER A 230 -12.14 -12.29 -11.34
N LEU A 231 -12.88 -11.40 -10.68
CA LEU A 231 -13.51 -11.65 -9.38
C LEU A 231 -14.56 -12.75 -9.47
N LEU A 232 -15.37 -12.78 -10.53
CA LEU A 232 -16.33 -13.88 -10.78
C LEU A 232 -15.60 -15.21 -11.03
N SER A 233 -14.47 -15.19 -11.74
CA SER A 233 -13.63 -16.37 -11.95
C SER A 233 -13.03 -16.85 -10.64
N LEU A 234 -12.56 -15.93 -9.80
CA LEU A 234 -12.00 -16.21 -8.48
C LEU A 234 -13.07 -16.76 -7.52
N ALA A 235 -14.26 -16.17 -7.50
CA ALA A 235 -15.43 -16.67 -6.78
C ALA A 235 -15.82 -18.08 -7.25
N ALA A 236 -15.76 -18.34 -8.56
CA ALA A 236 -16.02 -19.67 -9.10
C ALA A 236 -14.95 -20.69 -8.69
N VAL A 237 -13.67 -20.29 -8.61
CA VAL A 237 -12.56 -21.12 -8.11
C VAL A 237 -12.72 -21.37 -6.62
N GLU A 238 -12.94 -20.33 -5.82
CA GLU A 238 -13.20 -20.41 -4.38
C GLU A 238 -14.36 -21.37 -4.11
N SER A 239 -15.51 -21.19 -4.78
CA SER A 239 -16.66 -22.07 -4.66
C SER A 239 -16.33 -23.53 -4.97
N ARG A 240 -15.41 -23.81 -5.91
CA ARG A 240 -14.91 -25.18 -6.17
C ARG A 240 -14.04 -25.67 -5.02
N VAL A 241 -13.12 -24.85 -4.51
CA VAL A 241 -12.23 -25.15 -3.38
C VAL A 241 -13.05 -25.41 -2.12
N THR A 242 -14.01 -24.55 -1.78
CA THR A 242 -14.94 -24.76 -0.66
C THR A 242 -15.73 -26.06 -0.80
N ARG A 243 -16.20 -26.41 -2.00
CA ARG A 243 -16.87 -27.71 -2.22
C ARG A 243 -15.91 -28.91 -2.12
N LEU A 244 -14.62 -28.73 -2.40
CA LEU A 244 -13.60 -29.77 -2.20
C LEU A 244 -13.33 -29.95 -0.71
N TRP A 245 -13.18 -28.84 0.03
CA TRP A 245 -13.07 -28.86 1.49
C TRP A 245 -14.29 -29.52 2.13
N GLY A 246 -15.51 -29.13 1.74
CA GLY A 246 -16.74 -29.72 2.28
C GLY A 246 -16.84 -31.22 2.01
N ARG A 247 -16.41 -31.69 0.82
CA ARG A 247 -16.31 -33.13 0.52
C ARG A 247 -15.24 -33.84 1.34
N GLY A 248 -14.08 -33.22 1.54
CA GLY A 248 -13.02 -33.77 2.38
C GLY A 248 -13.45 -33.90 3.84
N VAL A 249 -14.06 -32.85 4.41
CA VAL A 249 -14.58 -32.87 5.78
C VAL A 249 -15.70 -33.90 5.92
N ALA A 250 -16.65 -33.97 4.97
CA ALA A 250 -17.69 -35.00 4.96
C ALA A 250 -17.11 -36.42 4.86
N SER A 251 -16.01 -36.62 4.12
CA SER A 251 -15.36 -37.94 4.03
C SER A 251 -14.66 -38.38 5.31
N LEU A 252 -14.25 -37.42 6.15
CA LEU A 252 -13.55 -37.69 7.43
C LEU A 252 -14.52 -37.82 8.62
N PHE A 253 -15.59 -37.02 8.63
CA PHE A 253 -16.49 -36.88 9.78
C PHE A 253 -17.93 -37.36 9.50
N GLY A 254 -18.23 -37.84 8.29
CA GLY A 254 -19.57 -38.21 7.88
C GLY A 254 -20.48 -37.01 7.57
N GLY A 255 -21.70 -37.27 7.11
CA GLY A 255 -22.68 -36.23 6.73
C GLY A 255 -22.55 -35.76 5.28
N THR A 256 -23.27 -34.69 4.92
CA THR A 256 -23.23 -34.13 3.56
C THR A 256 -22.24 -32.96 3.47
N PRO A 257 -21.68 -32.66 2.28
CA PRO A 257 -20.82 -31.48 2.09
C PRO A 257 -21.49 -30.14 2.46
N GLU A 258 -22.82 -30.10 2.46
CA GLU A 258 -23.62 -28.92 2.81
C GLU A 258 -23.62 -28.68 4.33
N ASP A 259 -23.65 -29.75 5.14
CA ASP A 259 -23.57 -29.67 6.61
C ASP A 259 -22.24 -29.06 7.07
N HIS A 260 -21.18 -29.23 6.29
CA HIS A 260 -19.83 -28.74 6.57
C HIS A 260 -19.47 -27.43 5.85
N ALA A 261 -20.44 -26.76 5.22
CA ALA A 261 -20.19 -25.56 4.41
C ALA A 261 -19.51 -24.43 5.20
N THR A 262 -19.84 -24.26 6.49
CA THR A 262 -19.22 -23.26 7.36
C THR A 262 -17.75 -23.56 7.62
N VAL A 263 -17.41 -24.82 7.93
CA VAL A 263 -16.02 -25.24 8.15
C VAL A 263 -15.22 -25.10 6.85
N ALA A 264 -15.80 -25.53 5.73
CA ALA A 264 -15.18 -25.42 4.42
C ALA A 264 -14.89 -23.96 4.01
N ARG A 265 -15.82 -23.04 4.31
CA ARG A 265 -15.59 -21.59 4.09
C ARG A 265 -14.52 -21.04 5.02
N GLY A 266 -14.49 -21.46 6.28
CA GLY A 266 -13.42 -21.10 7.23
C GLY A 266 -12.04 -21.53 6.74
N LEU A 267 -11.90 -22.77 6.24
CA LEU A 267 -10.65 -23.27 5.65
C LEU A 267 -10.26 -22.49 4.38
N THR A 268 -11.25 -22.13 3.55
CA THR A 268 -11.01 -21.35 2.33
C THR A 268 -10.55 -19.92 2.66
N ALA A 269 -11.15 -19.29 3.67
CA ALA A 269 -10.72 -17.98 4.17
C ALA A 269 -9.30 -18.03 4.73
N ALA A 270 -8.97 -19.05 5.55
CA ALA A 270 -7.63 -19.23 6.09
C ALA A 270 -6.58 -19.42 4.98
N ALA A 271 -6.87 -20.26 3.98
CA ALA A 271 -5.99 -20.45 2.82
C ALA A 271 -5.77 -19.14 2.04
N THR A 272 -6.81 -18.33 1.87
CA THR A 272 -6.73 -17.04 1.20
C THR A 272 -5.86 -16.05 1.96
N VAL A 273 -5.99 -15.99 3.29
CA VAL A 273 -5.13 -15.17 4.16
C VAL A 273 -3.66 -15.57 4.04
N VAL A 274 -3.37 -16.88 4.06
CA VAL A 274 -1.99 -17.38 3.90
C VAL A 274 -1.42 -17.02 2.53
N VAL A 275 -2.17 -17.22 1.45
CA VAL A 275 -1.74 -16.86 0.10
C VAL A 275 -1.51 -15.35 -0.02
N GLY A 276 -2.42 -14.54 0.52
CA GLY A 276 -2.26 -13.07 0.56
C GLY A 276 -1.01 -12.64 1.32
N ALA A 277 -0.74 -13.25 2.48
CA ALA A 277 0.47 -12.97 3.27
C ALA A 277 1.76 -13.37 2.54
N LEU A 278 1.75 -14.50 1.83
CA LEU A 278 2.88 -14.93 0.98
C LEU A 278 3.09 -13.98 -0.20
N ALA A 279 2.02 -13.53 -0.85
CA ALA A 279 2.08 -12.55 -1.94
C ALA A 279 2.66 -11.22 -1.46
N LEU A 280 2.24 -10.73 -0.28
CA LEU A 280 2.81 -9.53 0.34
C LEU A 280 4.31 -9.70 0.62
N LYS A 281 4.74 -10.84 1.19
CA LYS A 281 6.18 -11.13 1.40
C LYS A 281 6.97 -11.19 0.09
N PHE A 282 6.37 -11.69 -0.98
CA PHE A 282 7.02 -11.71 -2.29
C PHE A 282 7.19 -10.29 -2.84
N VAL A 283 6.14 -9.46 -2.80
CA VAL A 283 6.19 -8.04 -3.20
C VAL A 283 7.22 -7.28 -2.36
N ASP A 284 7.25 -7.52 -1.05
CA ASP A 284 8.21 -6.94 -0.12
C ASP A 284 9.66 -7.23 -0.54
N ARG A 285 9.94 -8.49 -0.88
CA ARG A 285 11.27 -8.92 -1.36
C ARG A 285 11.65 -8.26 -2.69
N GLU A 286 10.74 -8.21 -3.66
CA GLU A 286 11.02 -7.59 -4.96
C GLU A 286 11.22 -6.06 -4.85
N LEU A 287 10.44 -5.39 -4.01
CA LEU A 287 10.63 -3.96 -3.71
C LEU A 287 11.93 -3.70 -2.96
N GLY A 288 12.32 -4.58 -2.03
CA GLY A 288 13.62 -4.53 -1.37
C GLY A 288 14.78 -4.58 -2.36
N ASN A 289 14.74 -5.52 -3.32
CA ASN A 289 15.74 -5.63 -4.38
C ASN A 289 15.83 -4.35 -5.23
N ALA A 290 14.68 -3.74 -5.55
CA ALA A 290 14.63 -2.48 -6.29
C ALA A 290 15.17 -1.28 -5.46
N GLY A 291 14.94 -1.27 -4.15
CA GLY A 291 15.46 -0.27 -3.21
C GLY A 291 16.99 -0.35 -2.99
N GLU A 292 17.58 -1.51 -3.26
CA GLU A 292 19.04 -1.72 -3.22
C GLU A 292 19.73 -1.48 -4.57
N GLY A 293 18.96 -1.42 -5.66
CA GLY A 293 19.43 -1.26 -7.03
C GLY A 293 20.36 -0.06 -7.22
N MET A 294 21.43 -0.26 -8.01
CA MET A 294 22.37 0.80 -8.36
C MET A 294 21.83 1.63 -9.52
N GLU A 295 21.82 2.95 -9.35
CA GLU A 295 21.51 3.88 -10.42
C GLU A 295 22.78 4.35 -11.12
N PRO A 296 22.84 4.35 -12.46
CA PRO A 296 24.02 4.76 -13.20
C PRO A 296 24.52 6.17 -12.82
N ALA A 297 23.61 7.11 -12.53
CA ALA A 297 23.95 8.48 -12.14
C ALA A 297 24.69 8.59 -10.79
N HIS A 298 24.56 7.59 -9.91
CA HIS A 298 25.15 7.56 -8.57
C HIS A 298 26.05 6.34 -8.36
N ALA A 299 26.50 5.71 -9.45
CA ALA A 299 27.32 4.50 -9.41
C ALA A 299 28.74 4.76 -8.92
N THR A 300 29.25 5.98 -9.13
CA THR A 300 30.61 6.36 -8.73
C THR A 300 30.58 7.06 -7.36
N PRO A 301 31.40 6.62 -6.38
CA PRO A 301 31.51 7.29 -5.09
C PRO A 301 32.14 8.69 -5.24
N PRO A 302 31.78 9.67 -4.39
CA PRO A 302 32.48 10.95 -4.31
C PRO A 302 33.94 10.80 -3.93
N ASP A 303 34.80 11.64 -4.49
CA ASP A 303 36.23 11.76 -4.15
C ASP A 303 36.49 12.64 -2.91
N ILE A 304 35.45 12.89 -2.12
CA ILE A 304 35.43 13.82 -0.99
C ILE A 304 35.64 13.05 0.32
N PRO A 305 36.76 13.24 1.05
CA PRO A 305 37.07 12.48 2.27
C PRO A 305 36.00 12.58 3.38
N GLU A 306 35.30 13.70 3.44
CA GLU A 306 34.23 14.01 4.40
C GLU A 306 32.95 13.18 4.20
N ILE A 307 32.87 12.38 3.13
CA ILE A 307 31.65 11.64 2.76
C ILE A 307 31.86 10.14 2.99
N THR A 308 30.86 9.48 3.57
CA THR A 308 30.86 8.01 3.69
C THR A 308 30.93 7.36 2.32
N GLY A 309 31.76 6.33 2.19
CA GLY A 309 31.95 5.60 0.92
C GLY A 309 32.96 6.24 -0.04
N SER A 310 33.56 7.37 0.35
CA SER A 310 34.78 7.87 -0.30
C SER A 310 35.94 6.88 -0.10
N PRO A 311 37.01 6.93 -0.94
CA PRO A 311 38.17 6.06 -0.77
C PRO A 311 38.80 6.10 0.64
N VAL A 312 38.71 7.25 1.32
CA VAL A 312 39.24 7.45 2.69
C VAL A 312 38.34 6.82 3.75
N SER A 313 37.03 6.70 3.50
CA SER A 313 36.08 6.08 4.43
C SER A 313 36.34 4.57 4.60
N GLY A 314 36.85 3.90 3.56
CA GLY A 314 37.07 2.46 3.57
C GLY A 314 35.78 1.62 3.60
N ARG A 315 34.61 2.26 3.61
CA ARG A 315 33.30 1.61 3.46
C ARG A 315 33.02 1.38 1.99
N SER A 316 32.58 0.18 1.61
CA SER A 316 32.31 -0.10 0.20
C SER A 316 31.13 0.73 -0.30
N TRP A 317 31.27 1.32 -1.49
CA TRP A 317 30.18 2.04 -2.15
C TRP A 317 29.03 1.09 -2.57
N SER A 318 29.34 -0.18 -2.80
CA SER A 318 28.33 -1.21 -3.07
C SER A 318 27.38 -1.40 -1.89
N ASP A 319 27.85 -1.16 -0.66
CA ASP A 319 27.06 -1.43 0.54
C ASP A 319 26.06 -0.29 0.83
N GLN A 320 26.16 0.84 0.13
CA GLN A 320 25.18 1.92 0.23
C GLN A 320 23.90 1.54 -0.52
N SER A 321 22.73 1.81 0.05
CA SER A 321 21.47 1.61 -0.65
C SER A 321 21.28 2.65 -1.76
N ARG A 322 20.28 2.47 -2.63
CA ARG A 322 19.97 3.41 -3.72
C ARG A 322 19.83 4.86 -3.22
N GLU A 323 19.00 5.06 -2.20
CA GLU A 323 18.76 6.40 -1.63
C GLU A 323 19.97 6.91 -0.84
N GLY A 324 20.71 6.03 -0.17
CA GLY A 324 21.98 6.40 0.48
C GLY A 324 23.01 6.92 -0.53
N ARG A 325 23.19 6.25 -1.68
CA ARG A 325 24.11 6.69 -2.75
C ARG A 325 23.69 8.03 -3.33
N ARG A 326 22.40 8.22 -3.60
CA ARG A 326 21.85 9.52 -4.04
C ARG A 326 22.23 10.62 -3.06
N TRP A 327 21.87 10.45 -1.80
CA TRP A 327 22.09 11.47 -0.79
C TRP A 327 23.57 11.77 -0.56
N LEU A 328 24.43 10.76 -0.52
CA LEU A 328 25.88 10.95 -0.34
C LEU A 328 26.54 11.61 -1.56
N SER A 329 26.10 11.29 -2.79
CA SER A 329 26.69 11.83 -4.02
C SER A 329 26.20 13.23 -4.40
N MET A 330 25.03 13.64 -3.92
CA MET A 330 24.48 15.00 -4.10
C MET A 330 24.99 16.00 -3.04
N VAL A 331 26.16 15.77 -2.44
CA VAL A 331 26.75 16.75 -1.51
C VAL A 331 27.16 18.01 -2.26
N LEU A 332 26.84 19.18 -1.72
CA LEU A 332 27.27 20.43 -2.31
C LEU A 332 28.79 20.60 -2.15
N ARG A 333 29.45 21.07 -3.21
CA ARG A 333 30.85 21.47 -3.16
C ARG A 333 30.99 22.92 -2.67
N PRO A 334 32.11 23.28 -2.02
CA PRO A 334 32.32 24.62 -1.48
C PRO A 334 32.20 25.75 -2.51
N ASP A 335 32.63 25.51 -3.75
CA ASP A 335 32.51 26.46 -4.86
C ASP A 335 31.04 26.77 -5.19
N THR A 336 30.18 25.76 -5.18
CA THR A 336 28.73 25.91 -5.41
C THR A 336 28.09 26.71 -4.28
N ILE A 337 28.40 26.37 -3.03
CA ILE A 337 27.89 27.10 -1.86
C ILE A 337 28.37 28.55 -1.88
N SER A 338 29.67 28.77 -2.14
CA SER A 338 30.25 30.12 -2.17
C SER A 338 29.66 30.98 -3.29
N ALA A 339 29.39 30.39 -4.46
CA ALA A 339 28.79 31.10 -5.58
C ALA A 339 27.37 31.58 -5.29
N VAL A 340 26.58 30.80 -4.54
CA VAL A 340 25.21 31.16 -4.16
C VAL A 340 25.18 32.11 -2.96
N MET A 341 26.00 31.85 -1.94
CA MET A 341 25.96 32.59 -0.67
C MET A 341 26.80 33.87 -0.68
N GLY A 342 27.74 34.02 -1.63
CA GLY A 342 28.61 35.19 -1.72
C GLY A 342 29.74 35.24 -0.68
N GLU A 343 29.94 34.17 0.09
CA GLU A 343 30.94 34.07 1.16
C GLU A 343 31.73 32.75 1.03
N PRO A 344 32.99 32.67 1.51
CA PRO A 344 33.76 31.44 1.47
C PRO A 344 33.09 30.29 2.23
N ALA A 345 32.84 29.18 1.55
CA ALA A 345 32.23 27.99 2.13
C ALA A 345 33.26 26.90 2.48
N GLN A 346 32.86 25.96 3.32
CA GLN A 346 33.60 24.74 3.64
C GLN A 346 32.90 23.52 3.05
N GLN A 347 33.61 22.39 2.96
CA GLN A 347 33.03 21.13 2.49
C GLN A 347 32.08 20.56 3.56
N PRO A 348 30.78 20.40 3.26
CA PRO A 348 29.87 19.70 4.15
C PRO A 348 30.28 18.25 4.40
N ILE A 349 30.01 17.77 5.60
CA ILE A 349 30.18 16.36 5.99
C ILE A 349 28.82 15.66 5.84
N ARG A 350 28.78 14.53 5.12
CA ARG A 350 27.62 13.62 5.09
C ARG A 350 28.06 12.21 5.44
N VAL A 351 27.57 11.69 6.56
CA VAL A 351 27.86 10.33 7.00
C VAL A 351 26.58 9.50 7.14
N TYR A 352 26.64 8.26 6.67
CA TYR A 352 25.46 7.43 6.49
C TYR A 352 25.73 5.97 6.85
N ALA A 353 24.83 5.35 7.60
CA ALA A 353 24.84 3.91 7.82
C ALA A 353 23.67 3.24 7.07
N SER A 354 23.99 2.54 5.98
CA SER A 354 23.03 1.76 5.21
C SER A 354 22.62 0.47 5.93
N LEU A 355 21.56 -0.18 5.44
CA LEU A 355 21.15 -1.48 5.97
C LEU A 355 22.20 -2.58 5.79
N GLN A 356 22.99 -2.54 4.72
CA GLN A 356 24.01 -3.56 4.43
C GLN A 356 25.32 -3.32 5.17
N SER A 357 25.50 -2.14 5.78
CA SER A 357 26.74 -1.80 6.50
C SER A 357 27.02 -2.70 7.73
N ALA A 358 25.99 -3.32 8.31
CA ALA A 358 26.12 -4.37 9.32
C ALA A 358 24.82 -5.18 9.44
N THR A 359 24.91 -6.41 9.96
CA THR A 359 23.74 -7.30 10.15
C THR A 359 22.85 -6.88 11.32
N THR A 360 23.44 -6.42 12.43
CA THR A 360 22.73 -6.02 13.65
C THR A 360 22.43 -4.52 13.68
N LYS A 361 21.43 -4.12 14.46
CA LYS A 361 21.07 -2.70 14.63
C LYS A 361 22.16 -1.92 15.38
N GLU A 362 22.78 -2.57 16.36
CA GLU A 362 23.93 -2.07 17.12
C GLU A 362 25.15 -1.89 16.21
N GLY A 363 25.41 -2.86 15.33
CA GLY A 363 26.50 -2.77 14.36
C GLY A 363 26.32 -1.59 13.40
N ARG A 364 25.10 -1.36 12.89
CA ARG A 364 24.82 -0.21 12.00
C ARG A 364 24.95 1.13 12.74
N ALA A 365 24.48 1.21 13.97
CA ALA A 365 24.69 2.38 14.81
C ALA A 365 26.19 2.64 15.03
N GLN A 366 26.96 1.60 15.30
CA GLN A 366 28.41 1.71 15.46
C GLN A 366 29.11 2.18 14.18
N VAL A 367 28.72 1.69 13.00
CA VAL A 367 29.27 2.15 11.72
C VAL A 367 29.07 3.66 11.55
N LEU A 368 27.88 4.19 11.87
CA LEU A 368 27.63 5.62 11.80
C LEU A 368 28.49 6.40 12.79
N LEU A 369 28.61 5.91 14.03
CA LEU A 369 29.45 6.53 15.05
C LEU A 369 30.94 6.54 14.67
N ASP A 370 31.44 5.47 14.04
CA ASP A 370 32.81 5.40 13.52
C ASP A 370 33.03 6.45 12.42
N GLU A 371 32.07 6.65 11.52
CA GLU A 371 32.15 7.67 10.46
C GLU A 371 32.05 9.10 11.03
N ILE A 372 31.23 9.31 12.06
CA ILE A 372 31.17 10.55 12.83
C ILE A 372 32.55 10.90 13.41
N ASP A 373 33.23 9.92 14.00
CA ASP A 373 34.55 10.11 14.59
C ASP A 373 35.63 10.32 13.51
N ARG A 374 35.62 9.50 12.45
CA ARG A 374 36.57 9.58 11.33
C ARG A 374 36.56 10.96 10.67
N THR A 375 35.37 11.52 10.48
CA THR A 375 35.18 12.83 9.85
C THR A 375 35.27 14.00 10.82
N ARG A 376 35.41 13.72 12.13
CA ARG A 376 35.37 14.73 13.20
C ARG A 376 34.10 15.58 13.11
N ALA A 377 32.97 14.94 12.76
CA ALA A 377 31.71 15.61 12.45
C ALA A 377 31.22 16.52 13.59
N LEU A 378 31.43 16.12 14.85
CA LEU A 378 31.01 16.88 16.02
C LEU A 378 31.84 18.14 16.30
N GLU A 379 32.92 18.37 15.56
CA GLU A 379 33.70 19.61 15.63
C GLU A 379 33.13 20.71 14.72
N ARG A 380 32.19 20.38 13.83
CA ARG A 380 31.44 21.37 13.05
C ARG A 380 30.48 22.13 13.98
N PRO A 381 30.30 23.46 13.84
CA PRO A 381 29.40 24.22 14.71
C PRO A 381 27.92 23.82 14.59
N TYR A 382 27.53 23.19 13.47
CA TYR A 382 26.18 22.74 13.20
C TYR A 382 26.16 21.26 12.81
N VAL A 383 25.42 20.44 13.57
CA VAL A 383 25.29 18.99 13.33
C VAL A 383 23.81 18.64 13.26
N ALA A 384 23.38 17.95 12.20
CA ALA A 384 22.01 17.51 12.02
C ALA A 384 21.93 15.97 11.98
N LEU A 385 21.10 15.38 12.84
CA LEU A 385 20.69 13.98 12.75
C LEU A 385 19.39 13.90 11.93
N TRP A 386 19.51 13.30 10.76
CA TRP A 386 18.43 13.09 9.81
C TRP A 386 17.86 11.69 10.02
N SER A 387 16.58 11.60 10.36
CA SER A 387 15.82 10.36 10.38
C SER A 387 15.29 10.09 8.97
N PRO A 388 15.87 9.13 8.22
CA PRO A 388 15.43 8.84 6.87
C PRO A 388 14.01 8.30 6.85
N THR A 389 13.34 8.39 5.71
CA THR A 389 12.07 7.69 5.50
C THR A 389 12.29 6.18 5.35
N GLY A 390 11.21 5.41 5.18
CA GLY A 390 11.26 3.95 5.06
C GLY A 390 12.28 3.45 4.03
N SER A 391 12.51 4.15 2.91
CA SER A 391 13.43 3.68 1.86
C SER A 391 14.89 3.98 2.15
N GLY A 392 15.20 4.70 3.23
CA GLY A 392 16.50 5.34 3.46
C GLY A 392 16.64 6.71 2.81
N TYR A 393 15.57 7.24 2.21
CA TYR A 393 15.57 8.58 1.63
C TYR A 393 15.70 9.66 2.71
N VAL A 394 16.65 10.57 2.49
CA VAL A 394 16.83 11.82 3.22
C VAL A 394 16.48 12.96 2.26
N ASN A 395 15.70 13.93 2.74
CA ASN A 395 15.28 15.07 1.93
C ASN A 395 16.49 15.93 1.51
N TYR A 396 16.87 15.83 0.24
CA TYR A 396 18.04 16.53 -0.30
C TYR A 396 17.84 18.05 -0.30
N VAL A 397 16.63 18.55 -0.58
CA VAL A 397 16.34 20.00 -0.56
C VAL A 397 16.53 20.58 0.84
N ALA A 398 16.02 19.90 1.87
CA ALA A 398 16.21 20.31 3.25
C ALA A 398 17.69 20.25 3.67
N CYS A 399 18.40 19.19 3.25
CA CYS A 399 19.82 19.01 3.56
C CYS A 399 20.71 20.06 2.88
N GLU A 400 20.50 20.32 1.59
CA GLU A 400 21.19 21.38 0.84
C GLU A 400 20.88 22.77 1.39
N THR A 401 19.63 23.03 1.79
CA THR A 401 19.27 24.28 2.46
C THR A 401 20.07 24.45 3.76
N PHE A 402 20.22 23.40 4.55
CA PHE A 402 21.05 23.41 5.75
C PHE A 402 22.53 23.68 5.42
N GLU A 403 23.05 23.09 4.35
CA GLU A 403 24.42 23.34 3.86
C GLU A 403 24.62 24.79 3.42
N TYR A 404 23.69 25.37 2.65
CA TYR A 404 23.74 26.78 2.26
C TYR A 404 23.70 27.71 3.47
N LEU A 405 22.74 27.51 4.38
CA LEU A 405 22.54 28.37 5.56
C LEU A 405 23.71 28.32 6.55
N THR A 406 24.52 27.26 6.51
CA THR A 406 25.69 27.08 7.38
C THR A 406 27.01 27.39 6.68
N GLY A 407 26.99 27.83 5.41
CA GLY A 407 28.20 28.03 4.59
C GLY A 407 28.99 26.74 4.40
N GLY A 408 28.31 25.60 4.40
CA GLY A 408 28.87 24.25 4.35
C GLY A 408 29.66 23.83 5.59
N ASN A 409 29.73 24.66 6.64
CA ASN A 409 30.40 24.31 7.89
C ASN A 409 29.45 23.51 8.82
N CYS A 410 29.00 22.37 8.32
CA CYS A 410 28.05 21.50 9.00
C CYS A 410 28.36 20.01 8.79
N ALA A 411 27.73 19.18 9.62
CA ALA A 411 27.70 17.74 9.44
C ALA A 411 26.27 17.20 9.46
N SER A 412 25.97 16.32 8.50
CA SER A 412 24.68 15.65 8.36
C SER A 412 24.88 14.14 8.58
N LEU A 413 24.11 13.59 9.51
CA LEU A 413 24.22 12.22 10.00
C LEU A 413 22.92 11.46 9.70
N ALA A 414 22.97 10.26 9.14
CA ALA A 414 21.76 9.47 8.91
C ALA A 414 21.98 7.96 9.07
N ILE A 415 20.96 7.26 9.57
CA ILE A 415 20.96 5.80 9.72
C ILE A 415 19.71 5.18 9.09
N GLN A 416 19.92 4.25 8.18
CA GLN A 416 18.85 3.55 7.48
C GLN A 416 18.25 2.43 8.33
N TYR A 417 16.93 2.26 8.26
CA TYR A 417 16.23 1.15 8.94
C TYR A 417 15.38 0.28 8.02
N SER A 418 15.07 0.71 6.80
CA SER A 418 14.34 -0.07 5.79
C SER A 418 14.76 0.36 4.37
N VAL A 419 14.38 -0.43 3.36
CA VAL A 419 14.54 -0.14 1.91
C VAL A 419 13.20 0.00 1.19
N LEU A 420 12.10 -0.13 1.94
CA LEU A 420 10.74 -0.11 1.40
C LEU A 420 10.18 1.32 1.39
N PRO A 421 9.27 1.65 0.47
CA PRO A 421 8.51 2.89 0.56
C PRO A 421 7.82 3.05 1.94
N SER A 422 7.71 4.29 2.44
CA SER A 422 7.22 4.61 3.79
C SER A 422 5.88 3.94 4.17
N SER A 423 4.95 3.78 3.22
CA SER A 423 3.67 3.12 3.48
C SER A 423 3.80 1.62 3.81
N LEU A 424 4.88 0.98 3.38
CA LEU A 424 5.18 -0.43 3.64
C LEU A 424 6.11 -0.63 4.85
N SER A 425 6.90 0.38 5.21
CA SER A 425 7.79 0.36 6.39
C SER A 425 7.12 0.66 7.72
N LEU A 426 5.78 0.73 7.80
CA LEU A 426 5.06 1.02 9.05
C LEU A 426 5.39 0.02 10.17
N ALA A 427 5.66 -1.24 9.82
CA ALA A 427 6.07 -2.26 10.80
C ALA A 427 7.53 -2.10 11.27
N ASP A 428 8.36 -1.39 10.51
CA ASP A 428 9.79 -1.20 10.78
C ASP A 428 10.09 0.06 11.61
N VAL A 429 9.09 0.92 11.88
CA VAL A 429 9.27 2.17 12.64
C VAL A 429 10.00 1.93 13.95
N LYS A 430 9.58 0.92 14.72
CA LYS A 430 10.22 0.56 15.98
C LYS A 430 11.72 0.28 15.82
N ARG A 431 12.12 -0.37 14.72
CA ARG A 431 13.54 -0.64 14.42
C ARG A 431 14.27 0.67 14.13
N GLY A 432 13.66 1.58 13.37
CA GLY A 432 14.16 2.93 13.14
C GLY A 432 14.35 3.72 14.42
N THR A 433 13.34 3.72 15.29
CA THR A 433 13.37 4.36 16.62
C THR A 433 14.49 3.78 17.48
N ASP A 434 14.58 2.45 17.60
CA ASP A 434 15.63 1.78 18.40
C ASP A 434 17.04 2.15 17.90
N GLN A 435 17.28 2.15 16.58
CA GLN A 435 18.59 2.50 15.99
C GLN A 435 18.95 3.97 16.18
N THR A 436 17.99 4.87 15.94
CA THR A 436 18.21 6.31 16.06
C THR A 436 18.50 6.68 17.52
N ARG A 437 17.83 6.03 18.48
CA ARG A 437 18.16 6.15 19.92
C ARG A 437 19.59 5.75 20.24
N MET A 438 20.09 4.64 19.67
CA MET A 438 21.48 4.20 19.88
C MET A 438 22.50 5.22 19.37
N VAL A 439 22.26 5.75 18.17
CA VAL A 439 23.10 6.79 17.57
C VAL A 439 23.06 8.06 18.41
N PHE A 440 21.87 8.52 18.80
CA PHE A 440 21.71 9.72 19.61
C PHE A 440 22.40 9.59 20.97
N ALA A 441 22.29 8.43 21.63
CA ALA A 441 23.02 8.15 22.86
C ALA A 441 24.55 8.20 22.66
N GLY A 442 25.05 7.65 21.56
CA GLY A 442 26.47 7.72 21.20
C GLY A 442 26.96 9.14 20.90
N ILE A 443 26.12 9.97 20.29
CA ILE A 443 26.38 11.41 20.09
C ILE A 443 26.39 12.13 21.43
N ALA A 444 25.37 11.93 22.28
CA ALA A 444 25.26 12.55 23.59
C ALA A 444 26.47 12.24 24.48
N GLN A 445 26.97 10.99 24.46
CA GLN A 445 28.18 10.59 25.16
C GLN A 445 29.42 11.38 24.69
N ARG A 446 29.59 11.55 23.37
CA ARG A 446 30.70 12.31 22.79
C ARG A 446 30.60 13.79 23.15
N LEU A 447 29.40 14.37 23.09
CA LEU A 447 29.16 15.75 23.48
C LEU A 447 29.43 15.98 24.97
N ALA A 448 29.07 15.03 25.84
CA ALA A 448 29.35 15.11 27.27
C ALA A 448 30.86 15.13 27.57
N ALA A 449 31.67 14.44 26.75
CA ALA A 449 33.13 14.45 26.84
C ALA A 449 33.79 15.72 26.25
N MET A 450 33.04 16.55 25.51
CA MET A 450 33.53 17.82 24.96
C MET A 450 33.36 18.98 25.97
N PRO A 451 34.30 19.94 26.02
CA PRO A 451 34.11 21.20 26.73
C PRO A 451 32.84 21.92 26.26
N PRO A 452 32.00 22.46 27.17
CA PRO A 452 30.72 23.08 26.80
C PRO A 452 30.81 24.12 25.68
N GLU A 453 31.90 24.87 25.62
CA GLU A 453 32.15 25.97 24.69
C GLU A 453 32.48 25.48 23.27
N LYS A 454 32.84 24.20 23.14
CA LYS A 454 33.14 23.55 21.86
C LYS A 454 31.99 22.70 21.33
N ARG A 455 30.89 22.59 22.09
CA ARG A 455 29.77 21.72 21.69
C ARG A 455 29.00 22.37 20.52
N PRO A 456 28.69 21.59 19.47
CA PRO A 456 27.91 22.08 18.34
C PRO A 456 26.44 22.29 18.69
N ARG A 457 25.76 23.05 17.85
CA ARG A 457 24.29 23.06 17.84
C ARG A 457 23.81 21.80 17.13
N VAL A 458 23.04 20.99 17.84
CA VAL A 458 22.48 19.73 17.32
C VAL A 458 21.04 19.95 16.86
N PHE A 459 20.75 19.56 15.63
CA PHE A 459 19.43 19.62 15.00
C PHE A 459 18.93 18.22 14.72
N LEU A 460 17.61 18.08 14.71
CA LEU A 460 16.91 16.84 14.39
C LEU A 460 15.97 17.12 13.23
N PHE A 461 15.94 16.23 12.25
CA PHE A 461 15.05 16.34 11.12
C PHE A 461 14.46 14.99 10.76
N GLY A 462 13.17 14.95 10.49
CA GLY A 462 12.49 13.78 9.94
C GLY A 462 11.34 14.21 9.02
N GLU A 463 11.18 13.51 7.90
CA GLU A 463 10.07 13.70 6.97
C GLU A 463 9.16 12.47 7.00
N SER A 464 7.84 12.67 6.98
CA SER A 464 6.86 11.57 6.93
C SER A 464 7.13 10.53 8.02
N LEU A 465 7.40 9.26 7.68
CA LEU A 465 7.74 8.24 8.66
C LEU A 465 9.02 8.55 9.46
N GLY A 466 9.94 9.32 8.87
CA GLY A 466 11.13 9.83 9.54
C GLY A 466 10.80 10.81 10.66
N SER A 467 9.70 11.59 10.56
CA SER A 467 9.29 12.49 11.66
C SER A 467 8.84 11.68 12.86
N GLN A 468 8.07 10.61 12.62
CA GLN A 468 7.67 9.67 13.68
C GLN A 468 8.88 9.03 14.35
N VAL A 469 9.86 8.53 13.57
CA VAL A 469 11.11 7.97 14.13
C VAL A 469 11.90 9.01 14.94
N SER A 470 11.97 10.24 14.45
CA SER A 470 12.66 11.36 15.12
C SER A 470 11.97 11.77 16.42
N GLU A 471 10.65 11.69 16.52
CA GLU A 471 9.90 12.03 17.73
C GLU A 471 9.89 10.88 18.74
N GLU A 472 9.62 9.66 18.26
CA GLU A 472 9.55 8.46 19.09
C GLU A 472 10.87 8.17 19.78
N MET A 473 12.01 8.66 19.29
CA MET A 473 13.28 8.45 19.98
C MET A 473 13.28 9.03 21.40
N PHE A 474 12.40 10.00 21.72
CA PHE A 474 12.21 10.57 23.07
C PHE A 474 11.04 9.97 23.85
N GLU A 475 10.28 9.04 23.27
CA GLU A 475 9.14 8.43 23.95
C GLU A 475 9.57 7.80 25.29
N GLY A 476 8.88 8.18 26.37
CA GLY A 476 9.17 7.73 27.73
C GLY A 476 10.25 8.53 28.48
N MET A 477 10.91 9.52 27.83
CA MET A 477 11.96 10.34 28.47
C MET A 477 11.42 11.63 29.12
N GLY A 478 10.22 12.09 28.71
CA GLY A 478 9.65 13.34 29.20
C GLY A 478 10.51 14.57 28.85
N VAL A 479 10.49 15.59 29.70
CA VAL A 479 11.28 16.84 29.52
C VAL A 479 12.77 16.68 29.87
N PHE A 480 13.17 15.53 30.39
CA PHE A 480 14.54 15.29 30.85
C PHE A 480 15.52 15.06 29.70
N GLY A 481 15.00 14.70 28.52
CA GLY A 481 15.85 14.22 27.42
C GLY A 481 16.48 12.86 27.75
N PRO A 482 17.31 12.31 26.85
CA PRO A 482 18.05 11.08 27.08
C PRO A 482 19.22 11.23 28.03
#